data_AF-A0A357QLZ2-F1
#
_entry.id   AF-A0A357QLZ2-F1
#
_cell.length_a   1.000
_cell.length_b   1.000
_cell.length_c   1.000
_cell.angle_alpha   90.00
_cell.angle_beta   90.00
_cell.angle_gamma   90.00
#
_symmetry.space_group_name_H-M   'P 1'
#
loop_
_entity.id
_entity.type
_entity.pdbx_description
1 polymer ?
#
loop_
_entity_poly.entity_id
_entity_poly.type
_entity_poly.pdbx_seq_one_letter_code
_entity_poly.pdbx_strand_id
1 'polypeptide(L)'
;MRKIEFNKKTVFGILLLLVITLPFLLIVQYIYPTADDGCRANLADFNDFYTRISDWYNLLNGRYFNALISFIPVYNINIYRFLPLFFMLIFFLSVRFAFINILRRFDISGSSVFLLSVGFFVFFMATLPDHSQFFYWYAAASAYVLSFSFFLFLLGYLVKFYQSGETKTKDIIISSLLITAINGNQEMAMSSVNLILVFFIGAVFYYKLKPIRNGLLILLTVSIISTLFLVLAPGSMNRANAVDGNMDFHLSLQQSFVVLNEYLAHYFTSNIMLILLVFIVFLVVFHLKKQNLQIKPVNAVWLALTSFLILWGMFFIIYYSFGDINPYSIRIGNMFYCYLIFFLTINAINLGIIIKNNIETLNLKVAKIVINILIFYLVFWIFSSSVNYKRVWSEYYYGYASQYKREIQLRKEYINKQKTTDIVLLDPLRTKPATFFVIDVAEAPNSWQNYCYSGVFSENNHMMALNSNINLKNQLLWTVNEMNYDTAFNNSGFTYFYDSIRRNLVFIAKKDTASFVRSGFYIYVHPFKNSDLPFSIRKSGVESLNFEWHGNDGCSIEKNGILYYIVKMPLYPIQKIFFGQYYMENGAWHSLWDEQLFFKE
;
A
#
# COMPACT_ATOMS: atom_id res chain seq x y z
N MET A 1 11.32 -3.31 39.31
CA MET A 1 11.77 -3.10 37.91
C MET A 1 13.21 -3.61 37.80
N ARG A 2 13.51 -4.61 36.97
CA ARG A 2 14.91 -4.99 36.67
C ARG A 2 15.54 -3.86 35.85
N LYS A 3 16.71 -3.35 36.23
CA LYS A 3 17.48 -2.40 35.41
C LYS A 3 17.61 -2.98 34.00
N ILE A 4 17.22 -2.21 32.99
CA ILE A 4 17.42 -2.60 31.59
C ILE A 4 18.90 -2.34 31.29
N GLU A 5 19.73 -3.38 31.43
CA GLU A 5 21.10 -3.32 30.94
C GLU A 5 21.09 -3.50 29.42
N PHE A 6 21.47 -2.46 28.68
CA PHE A 6 21.67 -2.52 27.24
C PHE A 6 22.93 -3.30 26.93
N ASN A 7 22.81 -4.62 26.76
CA ASN A 7 23.92 -5.41 26.23
C ASN A 7 24.17 -5.05 24.75
N LYS A 8 25.39 -5.34 24.27
CA LYS A 8 25.82 -5.06 22.88
C LYS A 8 24.84 -5.58 21.81
N LYS A 9 24.17 -6.71 22.08
CA LYS A 9 23.16 -7.31 21.21
C LYS A 9 21.91 -6.43 21.09
N THR A 10 21.39 -5.93 22.20
CA THR A 10 20.26 -5.01 22.21
C THR A 10 20.61 -3.73 21.45
N VAL A 11 21.80 -3.15 21.69
CA VAL A 11 22.26 -1.94 20.98
C VAL A 11 22.34 -2.18 19.47
N PHE A 12 22.97 -3.28 19.05
CA PHE A 12 23.03 -3.65 17.63
C PHE A 12 21.63 -3.83 17.02
N GLY A 13 20.71 -4.49 17.72
CA GLY A 13 19.33 -4.67 17.26
C GLY A 13 18.57 -3.35 17.10
N ILE A 14 18.78 -2.41 18.03
CA ILE A 14 18.20 -1.06 17.93
C ILE A 14 18.78 -0.33 16.71
N LEU A 15 20.10 -0.36 16.52
CA LEU A 15 20.73 0.29 15.37
C LEU A 15 20.23 -0.31 14.04
N LEU A 16 20.13 -1.64 13.96
CA LEU A 16 19.61 -2.32 12.77
C LEU A 16 18.15 -1.95 12.49
N LEU A 17 17.31 -1.95 13.53
CA LEU A 17 15.92 -1.53 13.42
C LEU A 17 15.84 -0.08 12.92
N LEU A 18 16.61 0.82 13.51
CA LEU A 18 16.63 2.23 13.13
C LEU A 18 17.08 2.42 11.68
N VAL A 19 18.21 1.83 11.26
CA VAL A 19 18.72 1.99 9.88
C VAL A 19 17.72 1.50 8.84
N ILE A 20 17.02 0.40 9.11
CA ILE A 20 16.09 -0.20 8.14
C ILE A 20 14.75 0.53 8.14
N THR A 21 14.26 0.97 9.30
CA THR A 21 13.00 1.70 9.39
C THR A 21 13.13 3.16 9.00
N LEU A 22 14.30 3.78 9.17
CA LEU A 22 14.53 5.20 8.92
C LEU A 22 13.93 5.72 7.61
N PRO A 23 14.18 5.13 6.42
CA PRO A 23 13.60 5.67 5.19
C PRO A 23 12.06 5.64 5.21
N PHE A 24 11.45 4.60 5.79
CA PHE A 24 10.01 4.50 5.99
C PHE A 24 9.48 5.55 6.98
N LEU A 25 10.26 5.88 8.00
CA LEU A 25 9.94 6.96 8.95
C LEU A 25 10.04 8.35 8.30
N LEU A 26 11.01 8.54 7.40
CA LEU A 26 11.25 9.83 6.75
C LEU A 26 10.16 10.18 5.73
N ILE A 27 9.58 9.19 5.04
CA ILE A 27 8.54 9.45 4.03
C ILE A 27 7.18 9.82 4.61
N VAL A 28 6.95 9.53 5.89
CA VAL A 28 5.69 9.85 6.60
C VAL A 28 5.28 11.31 6.42
N GLN A 29 6.23 12.26 6.38
CA GLN A 29 5.92 13.68 6.25
C GLN A 29 5.28 14.09 4.91
N TYR A 30 5.28 13.19 3.91
CA TYR A 30 4.74 13.43 2.57
C TYR A 30 3.36 12.82 2.34
N ILE A 31 2.81 12.08 3.32
CA ILE A 31 1.52 11.41 3.18
C ILE A 31 0.35 12.38 3.34
N TYR A 32 -0.75 12.09 2.65
CA TYR A 32 -2.03 12.78 2.72
C TYR A 32 -3.18 11.75 2.68
N PRO A 33 -4.32 12.03 3.35
CA PRO A 33 -5.51 11.18 3.23
C PRO A 33 -5.95 11.04 1.77
N THR A 34 -6.24 9.82 1.34
CA THR A 34 -6.72 9.48 -0.01
C THR A 34 -7.75 8.35 0.07
N ALA A 35 -8.47 8.08 -1.03
CA ALA A 35 -9.46 7.01 -1.11
C ALA A 35 -10.49 7.09 0.03
N ASP A 36 -10.77 5.95 0.68
CA ASP A 36 -11.66 5.80 1.84
C ASP A 36 -11.34 6.78 2.98
N ASP A 37 -10.05 7.12 3.18
CA ASP A 37 -9.67 8.05 4.24
C ASP A 37 -10.22 9.44 3.96
N GLY A 38 -10.34 9.80 2.68
CA GLY A 38 -10.92 11.07 2.28
C GLY A 38 -12.43 11.13 2.51
N CYS A 39 -13.16 10.05 2.23
CA CYS A 39 -14.59 9.98 2.54
C CYS A 39 -14.83 10.13 4.05
N ARG A 40 -13.98 9.46 4.85
CA ARG A 40 -14.12 9.42 6.30
C ARG A 40 -13.67 10.71 6.97
N ALA A 41 -12.73 11.45 6.39
CA ALA A 41 -12.28 12.73 6.93
C ALA A 41 -13.44 13.72 7.12
N ASN A 42 -14.44 13.70 6.24
CA ASN A 42 -15.61 14.60 6.29
C ASN A 42 -16.66 14.18 7.30
N LEU A 43 -16.65 12.90 7.67
CA LEU A 43 -17.64 12.27 8.54
C LEU A 43 -17.10 12.08 9.96
N ALA A 44 -15.80 12.26 10.17
CA ALA A 44 -15.14 12.05 11.45
C ALA A 44 -15.34 13.27 12.36
N ASP A 45 -16.55 13.38 12.92
CA ASP A 45 -16.90 14.30 14.00
C ASP A 45 -17.36 13.51 15.23
N PHE A 46 -16.87 13.89 16.42
CA PHE A 46 -17.31 13.31 17.68
C PHE A 46 -18.78 13.61 17.99
N ASN A 47 -19.34 14.70 17.48
CA ASN A 47 -20.75 15.06 17.68
C ASN A 47 -21.69 14.04 17.00
N ASP A 48 -21.31 13.53 15.83
CA ASP A 48 -22.09 12.56 15.04
C ASP A 48 -21.59 11.11 15.18
N PHE A 49 -20.57 10.86 16.01
CA PHE A 49 -19.81 9.60 16.03
C PHE A 49 -20.69 8.35 16.15
N TYR A 50 -21.66 8.36 17.08
CA TYR A 50 -22.57 7.24 17.28
C TYR A 50 -23.48 7.00 16.07
N THR A 51 -24.00 8.07 15.48
CA THR A 51 -24.83 8.01 14.28
C THR A 51 -24.03 7.41 13.13
N ARG A 52 -22.79 7.86 12.90
CA ARG A 52 -21.93 7.33 11.83
C ARG A 52 -21.57 5.85 12.01
N ILE A 53 -21.34 5.41 13.25
CA ILE A 53 -21.10 4.00 13.55
C ILE A 53 -22.36 3.17 13.29
N SER A 54 -23.52 3.66 13.71
CA SER A 54 -24.81 3.02 13.46
C SER A 54 -25.09 2.89 11.97
N ASP A 55 -24.92 3.98 11.21
CA ASP A 55 -25.11 4.00 9.76
C ASP A 55 -24.14 3.04 9.08
N TRP A 56 -22.87 3.04 9.49
CA TRP A 56 -21.89 2.09 8.98
C TRP A 56 -22.34 0.65 9.21
N TYR A 57 -22.73 0.30 10.44
CA TYR A 57 -23.13 -1.06 10.81
C TYR A 57 -24.41 -1.53 10.07
N ASN A 58 -25.40 -0.65 9.93
CA ASN A 58 -26.69 -0.98 9.36
C ASN A 58 -26.73 -0.86 7.84
N LEU A 59 -25.97 0.06 7.24
CA LEU A 59 -26.09 0.37 5.82
C LEU A 59 -24.91 -0.17 5.00
N LEU A 60 -23.69 -0.10 5.53
CA LEU A 60 -22.47 -0.31 4.73
C LEU A 60 -21.73 -1.61 5.04
N ASN A 61 -21.49 -1.91 6.32
CA ASN A 61 -20.60 -2.99 6.73
C ASN A 61 -20.75 -3.34 8.23
N GLY A 62 -20.89 -4.62 8.58
CA GLY A 62 -21.02 -5.08 9.97
C GLY A 62 -19.78 -5.02 10.85
N ARG A 63 -18.63 -4.55 10.34
CA ARG A 63 -17.38 -4.42 11.12
C ARG A 63 -17.49 -3.36 12.21
N TYR A 64 -18.15 -3.71 13.31
CA TYR A 64 -18.45 -2.80 14.43
C TYR A 64 -17.19 -2.20 15.07
N PHE A 65 -16.11 -2.98 15.22
CA PHE A 65 -14.86 -2.45 15.76
C PHE A 65 -14.13 -1.58 14.74
N ASN A 66 -14.18 -1.95 13.46
CA ASN A 66 -13.59 -1.11 12.40
C ASN A 66 -14.32 0.23 12.29
N ALA A 67 -15.64 0.25 12.45
CA ALA A 67 -16.44 1.47 12.46
C ALA A 67 -15.96 2.42 13.58
N LEU A 68 -15.81 1.91 14.80
CA LEU A 68 -15.30 2.67 15.94
C LEU A 68 -13.95 3.33 15.65
N ILE A 69 -13.01 2.59 15.06
CA ILE A 69 -11.67 3.10 14.74
C ILE A 69 -11.71 4.06 13.52
N SER A 70 -12.56 3.78 12.55
CA SER A 70 -12.62 4.53 11.28
C SER A 70 -13.14 5.95 11.43
N PHE A 71 -13.98 6.23 12.42
CA PHE A 71 -14.57 7.56 12.65
C PHE A 71 -13.90 8.37 13.75
N ILE A 72 -12.80 7.88 14.34
CA ILE A 72 -11.98 8.72 15.22
C ILE A 72 -11.39 9.87 14.37
N PRO A 73 -11.41 11.15 14.83
CA PRO A 73 -10.94 12.30 14.06
C PRO A 73 -9.40 12.37 13.98
N VAL A 74 -8.79 11.34 13.38
CA VAL A 74 -7.34 11.22 13.15
C VAL A 74 -6.91 11.74 11.78
N TYR A 75 -7.85 12.23 10.97
CA TYR A 75 -7.61 12.68 9.59
C TYR A 75 -6.97 14.07 9.48
N ASN A 76 -6.79 14.78 10.59
CA ASN A 76 -5.95 15.97 10.63
C ASN A 76 -4.55 15.61 10.15
N ILE A 77 -4.00 16.34 9.18
CA ILE A 77 -2.73 16.02 8.53
C ILE A 77 -1.56 15.81 9.50
N ASN A 78 -1.55 16.53 10.64
CA ASN A 78 -0.49 16.39 11.63
C ASN A 78 -0.60 15.04 12.35
N ILE A 79 -1.81 14.62 12.75
CA ILE A 79 -2.06 13.33 13.41
C ILE A 79 -1.91 12.19 12.40
N TYR A 80 -2.49 12.34 11.21
CA TYR A 80 -2.50 11.33 10.16
C TYR A 80 -1.09 10.87 9.80
N ARG A 81 -0.11 11.80 9.77
CA ARG A 81 1.31 11.49 9.59
C ARG A 81 1.86 10.55 10.66
N PHE A 82 1.42 10.60 11.91
CA PHE A 82 1.91 9.68 12.94
C PHE A 82 1.28 8.28 12.89
N LEU A 83 0.18 8.08 12.16
CA LEU A 83 -0.53 6.79 12.13
C LEU A 83 0.31 5.62 11.61
N PRO A 84 1.09 5.74 10.51
CA PRO A 84 1.96 4.65 10.07
C PRO A 84 2.97 4.22 11.14
N LEU A 85 3.47 5.19 11.93
CA LEU A 85 4.41 4.91 13.02
C LEU A 85 3.74 4.10 14.14
N PHE A 86 2.50 4.47 14.48
CA PHE A 86 1.70 3.71 15.43
C PHE A 86 1.47 2.27 14.94
N PHE A 87 1.10 2.06 13.67
CA PHE A 87 0.87 0.74 13.12
C PHE A 87 2.14 -0.12 13.05
N MET A 88 3.27 0.46 12.65
CA MET A 88 4.57 -0.23 12.67
C MET A 88 4.97 -0.62 14.10
N LEU A 89 4.76 0.28 15.07
CA LEU A 89 5.08 0.03 16.48
C LEU A 89 4.20 -1.07 17.08
N ILE A 90 2.88 -0.99 16.93
CA ILE A 90 1.98 -2.02 17.48
C ILE A 90 2.22 -3.39 16.83
N PHE A 91 2.52 -3.40 15.52
CA PHE A 91 2.89 -4.62 14.81
C PHE A 91 4.18 -5.22 15.39
N PHE A 92 5.25 -4.44 15.54
CA PHE A 92 6.50 -4.89 16.15
C PHE A 92 6.31 -5.40 17.59
N LEU A 93 5.56 -4.68 18.42
CA LEU A 93 5.29 -5.06 19.80
C LEU A 93 4.49 -6.36 19.88
N SER A 94 3.54 -6.57 18.97
CA SER A 94 2.74 -7.80 18.92
C SER A 94 3.58 -9.02 18.51
N VAL A 95 4.44 -8.89 17.50
CA VAL A 95 5.41 -9.93 17.10
C VAL A 95 6.32 -10.28 18.28
N ARG A 96 6.86 -9.27 18.96
CA ARG A 96 7.71 -9.48 20.14
C ARG A 96 6.98 -10.18 21.26
N PHE A 97 5.75 -9.78 21.56
CA PHE A 97 4.93 -10.41 22.58
C PHE A 97 4.63 -11.88 22.24
N ALA A 98 4.28 -12.18 20.99
CA ALA A 98 4.08 -13.54 20.51
C ALA A 98 5.35 -14.38 20.69
N PHE A 99 6.51 -13.89 20.23
CA PHE A 99 7.79 -14.59 20.36
C PHE A 99 8.24 -14.78 21.81
N ILE A 100 8.01 -13.80 22.70
CA ILE A 100 8.29 -13.97 24.14
C ILE A 100 7.55 -15.19 24.68
N ASN A 101 6.26 -15.35 24.37
CA ASN A 101 5.46 -16.47 24.88
C ASN A 101 5.78 -17.79 24.17
N ILE A 102 5.98 -17.79 22.85
CA ILE A 102 6.34 -19.00 22.08
C ILE A 102 7.70 -19.56 22.48
N LEU A 103 8.69 -18.67 22.68
CA LEU A 103 10.07 -19.05 22.98
C LEU A 103 10.35 -19.10 24.49
N ARG A 104 9.37 -18.80 25.36
CA ARG A 104 9.52 -18.81 26.82
C ARG A 104 10.07 -20.13 27.38
N ARG A 105 9.82 -21.24 26.67
CA ARG A 105 10.30 -22.58 27.02
C ARG A 105 11.80 -22.80 26.78
N PHE A 106 12.48 -21.87 26.11
CA PHE A 106 13.92 -21.88 25.91
C PHE A 106 14.61 -20.98 26.91
N ASP A 107 15.87 -21.29 27.20
CA ASP A 107 16.75 -20.39 27.94
C ASP A 107 17.26 -19.28 27.02
N ILE A 108 16.32 -18.47 26.53
CA ILE A 108 16.58 -17.38 25.61
C ILE A 108 16.49 -16.05 26.36
N SER A 109 17.56 -15.26 26.27
CA SER A 109 17.56 -13.94 26.88
C SER A 109 16.57 -13.01 26.17
N GLY A 110 15.99 -12.06 26.92
CA GLY A 110 15.08 -11.06 26.36
C GLY A 110 15.68 -10.27 25.20
N SER A 111 16.99 -10.01 25.20
CA SER A 111 17.71 -9.40 24.08
C SER A 111 17.73 -10.26 22.82
N SER A 112 17.81 -11.59 22.98
CA SER A 112 17.80 -12.50 21.84
C SER A 112 16.40 -12.60 21.23
N VAL A 113 15.36 -12.63 22.06
CA VAL A 113 13.97 -12.52 21.58
C VAL A 113 13.75 -11.17 20.87
N PHE A 114 14.26 -10.08 21.44
CA PHE A 114 14.20 -8.76 20.80
C PHE A 114 14.87 -8.76 19.43
N LEU A 115 16.08 -9.31 19.30
CA LEU A 115 16.78 -9.43 18.02
C LEU A 115 16.01 -10.28 17.00
N LEU A 116 15.38 -11.38 17.44
CA LEU A 116 14.52 -12.19 16.56
C LEU A 116 13.31 -11.41 16.08
N SER A 117 12.67 -10.62 16.95
CA SER A 117 11.55 -9.75 16.56
C SER A 117 12.00 -8.65 15.59
N VAL A 118 13.18 -8.06 15.81
CA VAL A 118 13.76 -7.09 14.87
C VAL A 118 14.03 -7.76 13.52
N GLY A 119 14.66 -8.94 13.51
CA GLY A 119 14.94 -9.68 12.28
C GLY A 119 13.67 -10.04 11.50
N PHE A 120 12.63 -10.51 12.19
CA PHE A 120 11.34 -10.80 11.58
C PHE A 120 10.70 -9.54 10.99
N PHE A 121 10.66 -8.45 11.76
CA PHE A 121 10.06 -7.18 11.31
C PHE A 121 10.82 -6.59 10.12
N VAL A 122 12.15 -6.62 10.15
CA VAL A 122 13.03 -6.19 9.06
C VAL A 122 12.79 -7.01 7.80
N PHE A 123 12.76 -8.34 7.93
CA PHE A 123 12.47 -9.23 6.80
C PHE A 123 11.10 -8.90 6.21
N PHE A 124 10.09 -8.78 7.07
CA PHE A 124 8.73 -8.46 6.68
C PHE A 124 8.66 -7.14 5.91
N MET A 125 9.30 -6.07 6.40
CA MET A 125 9.35 -4.78 5.71
C MET A 125 10.05 -4.89 4.35
N ALA A 126 11.07 -5.72 4.22
CA ALA A 126 11.81 -5.89 2.97
C ALA A 126 11.02 -6.68 1.91
N THR A 127 10.07 -7.53 2.31
CA THR A 127 9.37 -8.46 1.42
C THR A 127 7.87 -8.23 1.30
N LEU A 128 7.30 -7.31 2.07
CA LEU A 128 5.89 -6.92 1.99
C LEU A 128 5.50 -6.56 0.54
N PRO A 129 4.41 -7.12 -0.02
CA PRO A 129 3.98 -6.83 -1.38
C PRO A 129 3.71 -5.33 -1.64
N ASP A 130 3.03 -4.64 -0.71
CA ASP A 130 2.70 -3.22 -0.85
C ASP A 130 2.66 -2.53 0.52
N HIS A 131 3.57 -1.57 0.74
CA HIS A 131 3.63 -0.77 1.97
C HIS A 131 2.51 0.25 2.07
N SER A 132 2.10 0.83 0.94
CA SER A 132 1.11 1.89 0.86
C SER A 132 -0.20 1.44 1.47
N GLN A 133 -0.71 0.31 1.00
CA GLN A 133 -1.97 -0.27 1.45
C GLN A 133 -1.88 -0.98 2.80
N PHE A 134 -0.67 -1.25 3.30
CA PHE A 134 -0.53 -1.89 4.61
C PHE A 134 -0.33 -0.88 5.74
N PHE A 135 0.60 0.05 5.62
CA PHE A 135 0.97 0.98 6.70
C PHE A 135 0.51 2.42 6.49
N TYR A 136 0.44 2.90 5.25
CA TYR A 136 0.25 4.33 4.96
C TYR A 136 -1.20 4.71 4.66
N TRP A 137 -2.03 3.76 4.23
CA TRP A 137 -3.45 3.94 4.03
C TRP A 137 -4.22 3.58 5.30
N TYR A 138 -4.82 4.56 5.97
CA TYR A 138 -5.41 4.37 7.31
C TYR A 138 -6.57 3.36 7.29
N ALA A 139 -7.46 3.43 6.30
CA ALA A 139 -8.59 2.52 6.18
C ALA A 139 -8.15 1.05 6.12
N ALA A 140 -7.08 0.76 5.37
CA ALA A 140 -6.52 -0.57 5.30
C ALA A 140 -5.66 -0.91 6.52
N ALA A 141 -4.80 -0.02 7.00
CA ALA A 141 -3.95 -0.26 8.16
C ALA A 141 -4.76 -0.55 9.44
N SER A 142 -5.82 0.24 9.67
CA SER A 142 -6.76 0.05 10.78
C SER A 142 -7.54 -1.27 10.67
N ALA A 143 -7.86 -1.75 9.47
CA ALA A 143 -8.55 -3.03 9.28
C ALA A 143 -7.60 -4.24 9.35
N TYR A 144 -6.44 -4.18 8.70
CA TYR A 144 -5.57 -5.34 8.48
C TYR A 144 -4.41 -5.41 9.48
N VAL A 145 -3.60 -4.35 9.61
CA VAL A 145 -2.43 -4.35 10.53
C VAL A 145 -2.88 -4.48 11.97
N LEU A 146 -3.92 -3.73 12.34
CA LEU A 146 -4.44 -3.75 13.70
C LEU A 146 -5.03 -5.12 14.05
N SER A 147 -5.84 -5.71 13.16
CA SER A 147 -6.40 -7.07 13.36
C SER A 147 -5.31 -8.12 13.50
N PHE A 148 -4.30 -8.09 12.64
CA PHE A 148 -3.20 -9.05 12.72
C PHE A 148 -2.35 -8.84 13.98
N SER A 149 -2.10 -7.60 14.37
CA SER A 149 -1.37 -7.28 15.61
C SER A 149 -2.13 -7.78 16.84
N PHE A 150 -3.45 -7.57 16.91
CA PHE A 150 -4.29 -8.11 17.97
C PHE A 150 -4.33 -9.65 17.95
N PHE A 151 -4.38 -10.26 16.77
CA PHE A 151 -4.27 -11.72 16.62
C PHE A 151 -2.95 -12.26 17.19
N LEU A 152 -1.82 -11.58 16.96
CA LEU A 152 -0.53 -11.97 17.52
C LEU A 152 -0.48 -11.81 19.05
N PHE A 153 -1.10 -10.76 19.61
CA PHE A 153 -1.27 -10.64 21.06
C PHE A 153 -2.13 -11.79 21.62
N LEU A 154 -3.28 -12.08 20.99
CA LEU A 154 -4.14 -13.18 21.38
C LEU A 154 -3.40 -14.52 21.35
N LEU A 155 -2.66 -14.79 20.27
CA LEU A 155 -1.85 -16.00 20.16
C LEU A 155 -0.81 -16.10 21.28
N GLY A 156 -0.16 -14.99 21.64
CA GLY A 156 0.76 -14.95 22.79
C GLY A 156 0.08 -15.36 24.10
N TYR A 157 -1.16 -14.91 24.34
CA TYR A 157 -1.95 -15.34 25.50
C TYR A 157 -2.38 -16.81 25.43
N LEU A 158 -2.83 -17.30 24.27
CA LEU A 158 -3.22 -18.70 24.10
C LEU A 158 -2.04 -19.64 24.33
N VAL A 159 -0.86 -19.30 23.81
CA VAL A 159 0.39 -20.03 24.07
C VAL A 159 0.78 -19.95 25.54
N LYS A 160 0.62 -18.80 26.19
CA LYS A 160 0.86 -18.65 27.63
C LYS A 160 -0.04 -19.59 28.44
N PHE A 161 -1.34 -19.68 28.13
CA PHE A 161 -2.27 -20.60 28.80
C PHE A 161 -1.86 -22.05 28.64
N TYR A 162 -1.54 -22.43 27.40
CA TYR A 162 -1.10 -23.79 27.09
C TYR A 162 0.16 -24.16 27.87
N GLN A 163 1.12 -23.22 27.97
CA GLN A 163 2.38 -23.46 28.66
C GLN A 163 2.28 -23.42 30.19
N SER A 164 1.47 -22.51 30.77
CA SER A 164 1.29 -22.45 32.22
C SER A 164 0.36 -23.54 32.75
N GLY A 165 -0.48 -24.13 31.89
CA GLY A 165 -1.52 -25.07 32.33
C GLY A 165 -2.62 -24.41 33.15
N GLU A 166 -2.67 -23.08 33.19
CA GLU A 166 -3.62 -22.27 33.97
C GLU A 166 -4.11 -21.06 33.18
N THR A 167 -5.38 -20.72 33.35
CA THR A 167 -5.97 -19.48 32.82
C THR A 167 -6.28 -18.52 33.96
N LYS A 168 -5.65 -17.33 33.94
CA LYS A 168 -5.96 -16.27 34.92
C LYS A 168 -7.13 -15.42 34.41
N THR A 169 -8.04 -15.02 35.30
CA THR A 169 -9.22 -14.20 34.95
C THR A 169 -8.85 -12.95 34.15
N LYS A 170 -7.80 -12.23 34.56
CA LYS A 170 -7.30 -11.05 33.84
C LYS A 170 -6.93 -11.37 32.39
N ASP A 171 -6.26 -12.49 32.16
CA ASP A 171 -5.82 -12.87 30.83
C ASP A 171 -7.02 -13.32 29.96
N ILE A 172 -8.04 -13.96 30.55
CA ILE A 172 -9.30 -14.27 29.86
C ILE A 172 -10.00 -12.98 29.44
N ILE A 173 -10.15 -12.00 30.34
CA ILE A 173 -10.80 -10.71 30.03
C ILE A 173 -10.07 -10.01 28.87
N ILE A 174 -8.74 -9.92 28.93
CA ILE A 174 -7.95 -9.31 27.85
C ILE A 174 -8.13 -10.09 26.54
N SER A 175 -8.11 -11.42 26.59
CA SER A 175 -8.29 -12.27 25.40
C SER A 175 -9.69 -12.12 24.81
N SER A 176 -10.73 -12.01 25.63
CA SER A 176 -12.11 -11.74 25.18
C SER A 176 -12.20 -10.39 24.47
N LEU A 177 -11.61 -9.34 25.04
CA LEU A 177 -11.58 -8.01 24.40
C LEU A 177 -10.82 -8.05 23.06
N LEU A 178 -9.69 -8.76 23.00
CA LEU A 178 -8.95 -8.96 21.75
C LEU A 178 -9.79 -9.71 20.72
N ILE A 179 -10.48 -10.80 21.10
CA ILE A 179 -11.35 -11.57 20.20
C ILE A 179 -12.46 -10.69 19.64
N THR A 180 -13.17 -9.94 20.48
CA THR A 180 -14.22 -9.02 20.04
C THR A 180 -13.66 -7.93 19.12
N ALA A 181 -12.50 -7.36 19.44
CA ALA A 181 -11.84 -6.39 18.58
C ALA A 181 -11.44 -6.98 17.23
N ILE A 182 -10.82 -8.17 17.19
CA ILE A 182 -10.38 -8.82 15.95
C ILE A 182 -11.59 -9.17 15.07
N ASN A 183 -12.59 -9.85 15.65
CA ASN A 183 -13.76 -10.31 14.91
C ASN A 183 -14.58 -9.12 14.38
N GLY A 184 -14.72 -8.06 15.18
CA GLY A 184 -15.42 -6.85 14.76
C GLY A 184 -14.65 -5.96 13.79
N ASN A 185 -13.35 -6.20 13.57
CA ASN A 185 -12.52 -5.34 12.74
C ASN A 185 -12.41 -5.88 11.31
N GLN A 186 -12.25 -7.20 11.14
CA GLN A 186 -12.01 -7.78 9.81
C GLN A 186 -12.35 -9.29 9.74
N GLU A 187 -13.00 -9.73 8.67
CA GLU A 187 -13.62 -11.06 8.52
C GLU A 187 -12.61 -12.21 8.31
N MET A 188 -11.50 -11.96 7.62
CA MET A 188 -10.41 -12.95 7.48
C MET A 188 -9.74 -13.23 8.84
N ALA A 189 -9.53 -12.18 9.65
CA ALA A 189 -8.97 -12.31 10.99
C ALA A 189 -9.96 -13.03 11.92
N MET A 190 -11.25 -12.74 11.81
CA MET A 190 -12.32 -13.47 12.50
C MET A 190 -12.24 -14.98 12.24
N SER A 191 -12.15 -15.39 10.97
CA SER A 191 -11.98 -16.80 10.59
C SER A 191 -10.74 -17.41 11.24
N SER A 192 -9.63 -16.68 11.22
CA SER A 192 -8.37 -17.10 11.83
C SER A 192 -8.47 -17.30 13.35
N VAL A 193 -9.20 -16.43 14.05
CA VAL A 193 -9.45 -16.54 15.51
C VAL A 193 -10.29 -17.77 15.83
N ASN A 194 -11.37 -18.01 15.06
CA ASN A 194 -12.22 -19.18 15.28
C ASN A 194 -11.43 -20.49 15.07
N LEU A 195 -10.66 -20.58 13.99
CA LEU A 195 -9.86 -21.78 13.68
C LEU A 195 -8.73 -22.01 14.69
N ILE A 196 -8.04 -20.96 15.15
CA ILE A 196 -6.98 -21.14 16.16
C ILE A 196 -7.55 -21.54 17.52
N LEU A 197 -8.73 -21.05 17.92
CA LEU A 197 -9.38 -21.46 19.17
C LEU A 197 -9.81 -22.93 19.12
N VAL A 198 -10.39 -23.39 18.01
CA VAL A 198 -10.72 -24.81 17.79
C VAL A 198 -9.46 -25.68 17.90
N PHE A 199 -8.34 -25.24 17.32
CA PHE A 199 -7.06 -25.94 17.46
C PHE A 199 -6.60 -26.05 18.93
N PHE A 200 -6.61 -24.95 19.70
CA PHE A 200 -6.21 -24.98 21.10
C PHE A 200 -7.14 -25.86 21.94
N ILE A 201 -8.45 -25.82 21.70
CA ILE A 201 -9.42 -26.69 22.37
C ILE A 201 -9.16 -28.16 22.04
N GLY A 202 -8.94 -28.49 20.76
CA GLY A 202 -8.56 -29.84 20.34
C GLY A 202 -7.28 -30.32 21.03
N ALA A 203 -6.27 -29.46 21.14
CA ALA A 203 -5.05 -29.75 21.88
C ALA A 203 -5.31 -30.00 23.37
N VAL A 204 -6.21 -29.24 24.01
CA VAL A 204 -6.60 -29.46 25.42
C VAL A 204 -7.24 -30.82 25.63
N PHE A 205 -8.16 -31.23 24.75
CA PHE A 205 -8.79 -32.54 24.81
C PHE A 205 -7.76 -33.67 24.57
N TYR A 206 -6.91 -33.52 23.56
CA TYR A 206 -5.88 -34.50 23.23
C TYR A 206 -4.87 -34.70 24.35
N TYR A 207 -4.39 -33.60 24.97
CA TYR A 207 -3.40 -33.64 26.05
C TYR A 207 -4.01 -33.70 27.47
N LYS A 208 -5.35 -33.80 27.59
CA LYS A 208 -6.08 -33.87 28.87
C LYS A 208 -5.80 -32.70 29.84
N LEU A 209 -5.62 -31.48 29.32
CA LEU A 209 -5.28 -30.27 30.10
C LEU A 209 -6.53 -29.66 30.77
N LYS A 210 -7.08 -30.35 31.78
CA LYS A 210 -8.36 -29.97 32.43
C LYS A 210 -8.47 -28.50 32.91
N PRO A 211 -7.44 -27.85 33.51
CA PRO A 211 -7.62 -26.54 34.13
C PRO A 211 -7.85 -25.39 33.13
N ILE A 212 -7.32 -25.48 31.92
CA ILE A 212 -7.44 -24.41 30.90
C ILE A 212 -8.69 -24.53 30.03
N ARG A 213 -9.39 -25.67 30.10
CA ARG A 213 -10.54 -25.99 29.26
C ARG A 213 -11.65 -24.94 29.37
N ASN A 214 -12.02 -24.57 30.59
CA ASN A 214 -13.14 -23.66 30.81
C ASN A 214 -12.82 -22.25 30.29
N GLY A 215 -11.59 -21.78 30.47
CA GLY A 215 -11.15 -20.50 29.91
C GLY A 215 -11.23 -20.47 28.38
N LEU A 216 -10.76 -21.53 27.71
CA LEU A 216 -10.85 -21.61 26.24
C LEU A 216 -12.29 -21.74 25.74
N LEU A 217 -13.18 -22.44 26.45
CA LEU A 217 -14.60 -22.51 26.10
C LEU A 217 -15.27 -21.14 26.22
N ILE A 218 -14.95 -20.36 27.26
CA ILE A 218 -15.41 -18.97 27.38
C ILE A 218 -14.94 -18.14 26.18
N LEU A 219 -13.65 -18.24 25.81
CA LEU A 219 -13.11 -17.52 24.65
C LEU A 219 -13.77 -17.93 23.32
N LEU A 220 -14.06 -19.22 23.14
CA LEU A 220 -14.79 -19.71 21.97
C LEU A 220 -16.20 -19.15 21.92
N THR A 221 -16.93 -19.15 23.04
CA THR A 221 -18.27 -18.56 23.12
C THR A 221 -18.24 -17.07 22.78
N VAL A 222 -17.28 -16.31 23.32
CA VAL A 222 -17.09 -14.89 22.98
C VAL A 222 -16.81 -14.72 21.48
N SER A 223 -15.98 -15.60 20.89
CA SER A 223 -15.67 -15.55 19.45
C SER A 223 -16.89 -15.83 18.59
N ILE A 224 -17.71 -16.83 18.93
CA ILE A 224 -18.94 -17.17 18.23
C ILE A 224 -19.93 -15.99 18.30
N ILE A 225 -20.17 -15.44 19.50
CA ILE A 225 -21.06 -14.28 19.67
C ILE A 225 -20.55 -13.10 18.83
N SER A 226 -19.26 -12.77 18.93
CA SER A 226 -18.63 -11.67 18.19
C SER A 226 -18.69 -11.88 16.66
N THR A 227 -18.61 -13.13 16.20
CA THR A 227 -18.77 -13.53 14.79
C THR A 227 -20.21 -13.33 14.33
N LEU A 228 -21.19 -13.73 15.15
CA LEU A 228 -22.61 -13.55 14.83
C LEU A 228 -22.98 -12.07 14.68
N PHE A 229 -22.45 -11.19 15.54
CA PHE A 229 -22.64 -9.73 15.38
C PHE A 229 -22.11 -9.22 14.03
N LEU A 230 -20.94 -9.69 13.58
CA LEU A 230 -20.38 -9.27 12.29
C LEU A 230 -21.19 -9.80 11.09
N VAL A 231 -21.50 -11.11 11.11
CA VAL A 231 -22.10 -11.82 9.97
C VAL A 231 -23.58 -11.50 9.81
N LEU A 232 -24.32 -11.35 10.92
CA LEU A 232 -25.75 -11.02 10.90
C LEU A 232 -26.02 -9.52 10.78
N ALA A 233 -24.98 -8.69 10.70
CA ALA A 233 -25.16 -7.25 10.54
C ALA A 233 -25.84 -6.91 9.20
N PRO A 234 -26.85 -6.03 9.19
CA PRO A 234 -27.54 -5.64 7.95
C PRO A 234 -26.59 -5.07 6.89
N GLY A 235 -25.60 -4.25 7.30
CA GLY A 235 -24.60 -3.70 6.37
C GLY A 235 -23.72 -4.77 5.73
N SER A 236 -23.39 -5.86 6.44
CA SER A 236 -22.66 -7.00 5.85
C SER A 236 -23.48 -7.69 4.77
N MET A 237 -24.79 -7.86 4.99
CA MET A 237 -25.70 -8.46 4.03
C MET A 237 -25.92 -7.56 2.80
N ASN A 238 -26.13 -6.26 3.01
CA ASN A 238 -26.26 -5.29 1.91
C ASN A 238 -25.03 -5.30 1.01
N ARG A 239 -23.84 -5.32 1.62
CA ARG A 239 -22.57 -5.36 0.89
C ARG A 239 -22.36 -6.68 0.16
N ALA A 240 -22.76 -7.81 0.76
CA ALA A 240 -22.75 -9.09 0.07
C ALA A 240 -23.64 -8.99 -1.17
N ASN A 241 -24.92 -8.65 -1.01
CA ASN A 241 -25.92 -8.63 -2.10
C ASN A 241 -25.60 -7.68 -3.26
N ALA A 242 -24.66 -6.75 -3.09
CA ALA A 242 -24.19 -5.87 -4.15
C ALA A 242 -23.23 -6.54 -5.16
N VAL A 243 -22.83 -7.80 -4.93
CA VAL A 243 -21.85 -8.52 -5.75
C VAL A 243 -22.46 -9.82 -6.29
N ASP A 244 -22.48 -9.97 -7.61
CA ASP A 244 -22.97 -11.18 -8.27
C ASP A 244 -22.08 -12.39 -7.98
N GLY A 245 -22.68 -13.58 -7.82
CA GLY A 245 -21.95 -14.83 -7.57
C GLY A 245 -21.36 -14.96 -6.16
N ASN A 246 -21.75 -14.08 -5.23
CA ASN A 246 -21.44 -14.20 -3.81
C ASN A 246 -22.22 -15.36 -3.15
N MET A 247 -21.85 -15.71 -1.91
CA MET A 247 -22.54 -16.69 -1.05
C MET A 247 -22.68 -18.12 -1.62
N ASP A 248 -22.04 -18.44 -2.75
CA ASP A 248 -21.93 -19.82 -3.24
C ASP A 248 -20.89 -20.58 -2.42
N PHE A 249 -21.38 -21.40 -1.49
CA PHE A 249 -20.54 -22.20 -0.61
C PHE A 249 -19.62 -23.17 -1.37
N HIS A 250 -20.14 -23.86 -2.39
CA HIS A 250 -19.40 -24.90 -3.10
C HIS A 250 -18.30 -24.31 -3.97
N LEU A 251 -18.64 -23.26 -4.73
CA LEU A 251 -17.65 -22.52 -5.52
C LEU A 251 -16.57 -21.92 -4.62
N SER A 252 -16.96 -21.29 -3.51
CA SER A 252 -16.02 -20.70 -2.57
C SER A 252 -15.07 -21.73 -1.96
N LEU A 253 -15.57 -22.92 -1.63
CA LEU A 253 -14.78 -24.03 -1.11
C LEU A 253 -13.70 -24.48 -2.12
N GLN A 254 -14.09 -24.66 -3.38
CA GLN A 254 -13.21 -25.11 -4.45
C GLN A 254 -12.18 -24.05 -4.81
N GLN A 255 -12.64 -22.82 -5.09
CA GLN A 255 -11.77 -21.72 -5.54
C GLN A 255 -10.76 -21.32 -4.45
N SER A 256 -11.19 -21.24 -3.19
CA SER A 256 -10.26 -20.94 -2.09
C SER A 256 -9.15 -21.97 -1.94
N PHE A 257 -9.42 -23.25 -2.24
CA PHE A 257 -8.40 -24.29 -2.22
C PHE A 257 -7.43 -24.17 -3.40
N VAL A 258 -7.94 -24.01 -4.62
CA VAL A 258 -7.12 -23.84 -5.84
C VAL A 258 -6.19 -22.63 -5.67
N VAL A 259 -6.75 -21.50 -5.31
CA VAL A 259 -6.04 -20.23 -5.16
C VAL A 259 -5.01 -20.27 -4.05
N LEU A 260 -5.31 -20.90 -2.91
CA LEU A 260 -4.32 -21.07 -1.85
C LEU A 260 -3.11 -21.86 -2.38
N ASN A 261 -3.33 -22.93 -3.14
CA ASN A 261 -2.24 -23.72 -3.69
C ASN A 261 -1.41 -22.93 -4.71
N GLU A 262 -2.06 -22.17 -5.60
CA GLU A 262 -1.37 -21.26 -6.52
C GLU A 262 -0.56 -20.20 -5.78
N TYR A 263 -1.14 -19.58 -4.75
CA TYR A 263 -0.48 -18.59 -3.92
C TYR A 263 0.75 -19.19 -3.21
N LEU A 264 0.60 -20.36 -2.59
CA LEU A 264 1.73 -21.06 -1.95
C LEU A 264 2.81 -21.41 -2.98
N ALA A 265 2.43 -21.97 -4.13
CA ALA A 265 3.37 -22.30 -5.21
C ALA A 265 4.12 -21.07 -5.70
N HIS A 266 3.42 -19.95 -5.92
CA HIS A 266 4.01 -18.68 -6.31
C HIS A 266 5.04 -18.22 -5.28
N TYR A 267 4.72 -18.16 -3.99
CA TYR A 267 5.65 -17.67 -2.98
C TYR A 267 6.83 -18.62 -2.71
N PHE A 268 6.63 -19.93 -2.76
CA PHE A 268 7.73 -20.88 -2.59
C PHE A 268 8.67 -20.95 -3.80
N THR A 269 8.18 -20.68 -5.01
CA THR A 269 9.01 -20.69 -6.22
C THR A 269 9.69 -19.34 -6.49
N SER A 270 9.01 -18.23 -6.21
CA SER A 270 9.51 -16.87 -6.52
C SER A 270 10.30 -16.23 -5.39
N ASN A 271 10.15 -16.68 -4.13
CA ASN A 271 10.71 -16.01 -2.96
C ASN A 271 11.68 -16.90 -2.19
N ILE A 272 12.87 -17.14 -2.77
CA ILE A 272 13.95 -17.90 -2.12
C ILE A 272 14.32 -17.36 -0.73
N MET A 273 14.13 -16.06 -0.49
CA MET A 273 14.40 -15.43 0.80
C MET A 273 13.44 -15.91 1.90
N LEU A 274 12.21 -16.28 1.55
CA LEU A 274 11.26 -16.89 2.47
C LEU A 274 11.76 -18.26 2.96
N ILE A 275 12.28 -19.08 2.05
CA ILE A 275 12.87 -20.39 2.38
C ILE A 275 14.09 -20.19 3.28
N LEU A 276 14.95 -19.21 2.94
CA LEU A 276 16.13 -18.88 3.76
C LEU A 276 15.73 -18.41 5.16
N LEU A 277 14.68 -17.59 5.31
CA LEU A 277 14.18 -17.19 6.63
C LEU A 277 13.75 -18.42 7.45
N VAL A 278 12.93 -19.29 6.87
CA VAL A 278 12.44 -20.52 7.51
C VAL A 278 13.62 -21.38 7.98
N PHE A 279 14.63 -21.53 7.12
CA PHE A 279 15.83 -22.30 7.43
C PHE A 279 16.69 -21.65 8.54
N ILE A 280 16.87 -20.33 8.52
CA ILE A 280 17.57 -19.59 9.59
C ILE A 280 16.84 -19.78 10.93
N VAL A 281 15.52 -19.58 10.96
CA VAL A 281 14.71 -19.73 12.18
C VAL A 281 14.82 -21.15 12.72
N PHE A 282 14.72 -22.15 11.85
CA PHE A 282 14.91 -23.55 12.20
C PHE A 282 16.28 -23.80 12.86
N LEU A 283 17.38 -23.35 12.22
CA LEU A 283 18.73 -23.53 12.73
C LEU A 283 18.97 -22.79 14.05
N VAL A 284 18.42 -21.59 14.20
CA VAL A 284 18.52 -20.81 15.44
C VAL A 284 17.87 -21.56 16.59
N VAL A 285 16.65 -22.08 16.39
CA VAL A 285 15.92 -22.82 17.44
C VAL A 285 16.62 -24.13 17.77
N PHE A 286 17.15 -24.82 16.77
CA PHE A 286 17.97 -26.02 16.96
C PHE A 286 19.19 -25.74 17.87
N HIS A 287 19.79 -24.55 17.77
CA HIS A 287 20.95 -24.13 18.57
C HIS A 287 20.62 -23.63 19.99
N LEU A 288 19.36 -23.30 20.31
CA LEU A 288 19.00 -22.81 21.65
C LEU A 288 19.25 -23.89 22.71
N LYS A 289 19.60 -23.54 23.95
CA LYS A 289 19.67 -24.53 25.04
C LYS A 289 18.26 -24.94 25.49
N LYS A 290 18.05 -26.24 25.72
CA LYS A 290 16.77 -26.77 26.21
C LYS A 290 16.69 -26.46 27.72
N GLN A 291 15.56 -25.91 28.19
CA GLN A 291 15.26 -25.91 29.62
C GLN A 291 14.56 -27.22 30.00
N ASN A 292 14.68 -27.64 31.27
CA ASN A 292 14.02 -28.82 31.84
C ASN A 292 12.48 -28.72 31.90
N LEU A 293 11.85 -27.86 31.11
CA LEU A 293 10.41 -27.71 31.07
C LEU A 293 9.78 -28.94 30.41
N GLN A 294 8.88 -29.61 31.13
CA GLN A 294 8.18 -30.84 30.74
C GLN A 294 7.10 -30.64 29.65
N ILE A 295 7.10 -29.51 28.93
CA ILE A 295 6.04 -29.20 27.97
C ILE A 295 6.39 -29.85 26.62
N LYS A 296 5.52 -30.76 26.17
CA LYS A 296 5.69 -31.49 24.90
C LYS A 296 5.57 -30.53 23.70
N PRO A 297 6.35 -30.73 22.63
CA PRO A 297 6.12 -30.00 21.38
C PRO A 297 4.72 -30.29 20.85
N VAL A 298 4.16 -29.34 20.11
CA VAL A 298 2.92 -29.55 19.38
C VAL A 298 3.22 -30.53 18.23
N ASN A 299 2.31 -31.43 17.92
CA ASN A 299 2.46 -32.32 16.77
C ASN A 299 2.63 -31.47 15.49
N ALA A 300 3.72 -31.70 14.74
CA ALA A 300 4.05 -30.89 13.55
C ALA A 300 2.96 -30.94 12.47
N VAL A 301 2.38 -32.12 12.22
CA VAL A 301 1.33 -32.31 11.22
C VAL A 301 0.08 -31.52 11.61
N TRP A 302 -0.29 -31.56 12.89
CA TRP A 302 -1.44 -30.80 13.39
C TRP A 302 -1.23 -29.29 13.26
N LEU A 303 -0.05 -28.78 13.64
CA LEU A 303 0.25 -27.36 13.52
C LEU A 303 0.29 -26.90 12.05
N ALA A 304 0.89 -27.70 11.17
CA ALA A 304 0.95 -27.42 9.74
C ALA A 304 -0.45 -27.43 9.11
N LEU A 305 -1.28 -28.42 9.44
CA LEU A 305 -2.66 -28.50 8.99
C LEU A 305 -3.49 -27.32 9.49
N THR A 306 -3.36 -26.93 10.76
CA THR A 306 -4.04 -25.72 11.27
C THR A 306 -3.57 -24.46 10.57
N SER A 307 -2.27 -24.33 10.31
CA SER A 307 -1.72 -23.19 9.56
C SER A 307 -2.29 -23.11 8.15
N PHE A 308 -2.38 -24.25 7.47
CA PHE A 308 -3.02 -24.38 6.16
C PHE A 308 -4.51 -24.02 6.22
N LEU A 309 -5.26 -24.58 7.17
CA LEU A 309 -6.69 -24.31 7.34
C LEU A 309 -6.98 -22.84 7.67
N ILE A 310 -6.11 -22.17 8.42
CA ILE A 310 -6.26 -20.72 8.67
C ILE A 310 -6.11 -19.92 7.37
N LEU A 311 -5.05 -20.18 6.59
CA LEU A 311 -4.86 -19.51 5.31
C LEU A 311 -6.00 -19.81 4.34
N TRP A 312 -6.43 -21.07 4.28
CA TRP A 312 -7.55 -21.50 3.45
C TRP A 312 -8.86 -20.84 3.88
N GLY A 313 -9.14 -20.82 5.18
CA GLY A 313 -10.32 -20.16 5.75
C GLY A 313 -10.38 -18.66 5.48
N MET A 314 -9.22 -17.99 5.36
CA MET A 314 -9.16 -16.59 4.94
C MET A 314 -9.56 -16.42 3.46
N PHE A 315 -9.06 -17.28 2.55
CA PHE A 315 -9.48 -17.28 1.14
C PHE A 315 -10.96 -17.63 0.98
N PHE A 316 -11.43 -18.64 1.73
CA PHE A 316 -12.83 -19.05 1.72
C PHE A 316 -13.76 -17.88 2.04
N ILE A 317 -13.48 -17.11 3.09
CA ILE A 317 -14.31 -15.95 3.47
C ILE A 317 -14.33 -14.88 2.37
N ILE A 318 -13.24 -14.68 1.63
CA ILE A 318 -13.22 -13.70 0.53
C ILE A 318 -14.10 -14.15 -0.63
N TYR A 319 -13.91 -15.38 -1.10
CA TYR A 319 -14.73 -15.93 -2.18
C TYR A 319 -16.20 -16.01 -1.78
N TYR A 320 -16.48 -16.37 -0.53
CA TYR A 320 -17.85 -16.42 -0.03
C TYR A 320 -18.49 -15.02 0.02
N SER A 321 -17.73 -13.99 0.38
CA SER A 321 -18.27 -12.64 0.53
C SER A 321 -18.40 -11.88 -0.80
N PHE A 322 -17.51 -12.14 -1.76
CA PHE A 322 -17.38 -11.32 -2.96
C PHE A 322 -17.34 -12.10 -4.28
N GLY A 323 -17.53 -13.42 -4.26
CA GLY A 323 -17.45 -14.24 -5.46
C GLY A 323 -16.05 -14.24 -6.08
N ASP A 324 -15.98 -14.11 -7.40
CA ASP A 324 -14.73 -14.17 -8.17
C ASP A 324 -13.90 -12.88 -8.04
N ILE A 325 -13.21 -12.75 -6.91
CA ILE A 325 -12.20 -11.69 -6.71
C ILE A 325 -10.83 -12.21 -7.10
N ASN A 326 -10.07 -11.36 -7.79
CA ASN A 326 -8.64 -11.55 -7.96
C ASN A 326 -7.94 -11.58 -6.57
N PRO A 327 -7.45 -12.75 -6.12
CA PRO A 327 -6.82 -12.92 -4.81
C PRO A 327 -5.50 -12.17 -4.70
N TYR A 328 -4.92 -11.76 -5.82
CA TYR A 328 -3.76 -10.91 -5.92
C TYR A 328 -4.11 -9.42 -5.79
N SER A 329 -5.36 -9.07 -5.45
CA SER A 329 -5.68 -7.70 -5.01
C SER A 329 -4.77 -7.32 -3.85
N ILE A 330 -4.06 -6.22 -4.03
CA ILE A 330 -2.80 -5.97 -3.34
C ILE A 330 -2.97 -5.89 -1.80
N ARG A 331 -4.04 -5.25 -1.31
CA ARG A 331 -4.37 -5.18 0.13
C ARG A 331 -4.63 -6.54 0.78
N ILE A 332 -5.35 -7.43 0.09
CA ILE A 332 -5.71 -8.75 0.60
C ILE A 332 -4.45 -9.62 0.61
N GLY A 333 -3.65 -9.54 -0.46
CA GLY A 333 -2.37 -10.22 -0.59
C GLY A 333 -1.41 -9.92 0.57
N ASN A 334 -1.36 -8.66 1.05
CA ASN A 334 -0.56 -8.30 2.22
C ASN A 334 -0.98 -9.06 3.48
N MET A 335 -2.28 -9.18 3.73
CA MET A 335 -2.77 -9.88 4.93
C MET A 335 -2.44 -11.38 4.85
N PHE A 336 -2.67 -12.03 3.72
CA PHE A 336 -2.25 -13.41 3.51
C PHE A 336 -0.76 -13.60 3.72
N TYR A 337 0.04 -12.67 3.20
CA TYR A 337 1.49 -12.71 3.34
C TYR A 337 1.94 -12.63 4.81
N CYS A 338 1.28 -11.80 5.62
CA CYS A 338 1.52 -11.70 7.06
C CYS A 338 1.30 -13.04 7.77
N TYR A 339 0.14 -13.66 7.54
CA TYR A 339 -0.22 -14.95 8.12
C TYR A 339 0.71 -16.05 7.63
N LEU A 340 1.05 -16.06 6.34
CA LEU A 340 1.96 -17.02 5.73
C LEU A 340 3.34 -16.97 6.38
N ILE A 341 4.02 -15.82 6.38
CA ILE A 341 5.38 -15.72 6.96
C ILE A 341 5.34 -16.10 8.45
N PHE A 342 4.35 -15.61 9.18
CA PHE A 342 4.26 -15.87 10.61
C PHE A 342 4.05 -17.37 10.89
N PHE A 343 3.08 -18.02 10.24
CA PHE A 343 2.86 -19.45 10.43
C PHE A 343 4.01 -20.31 9.92
N LEU A 344 4.67 -19.94 8.82
CA LEU A 344 5.89 -20.62 8.40
C LEU A 344 6.98 -20.52 9.46
N THR A 345 7.15 -19.35 10.06
CA THR A 345 8.09 -19.13 11.17
C THR A 345 7.73 -20.01 12.38
N ILE A 346 6.45 -20.09 12.77
CA ILE A 346 6.02 -20.92 13.90
C ILE A 346 6.18 -22.42 13.62
N ASN A 347 5.89 -22.87 12.41
CA ASN A 347 6.14 -24.26 12.00
C ASN A 347 7.64 -24.57 12.00
N ALA A 348 8.49 -23.66 11.51
CA ALA A 348 9.95 -23.81 11.54
C ALA A 348 10.48 -23.92 12.98
N ILE A 349 9.99 -23.07 13.89
CA ILE A 349 10.31 -23.14 15.31
C ILE A 349 9.89 -24.51 15.86
N ASN A 350 8.65 -24.95 15.62
CA ASN A 350 8.15 -26.21 16.17
C ASN A 350 8.92 -27.42 15.62
N LEU A 351 9.25 -27.43 14.33
CA LEU A 351 10.04 -28.48 13.70
C LEU A 351 11.46 -28.53 14.27
N GLY A 352 12.11 -27.37 14.45
CA GLY A 352 13.42 -27.27 15.10
C GLY A 352 13.45 -27.92 16.48
N ILE A 353 12.34 -27.84 17.22
CA ILE A 353 12.22 -28.40 18.56
C ILE A 353 12.03 -29.91 18.53
N ILE A 354 11.18 -30.40 17.63
CA ILE A 354 10.94 -31.83 17.45
C ILE A 354 12.23 -32.53 17.05
N ILE A 355 12.93 -32.01 16.03
CA ILE A 355 14.16 -32.62 15.54
C ILE A 355 15.24 -32.59 16.62
N LYS A 356 15.40 -31.46 17.33
CA LYS A 356 16.36 -31.36 18.43
C LYS A 356 16.08 -32.33 19.58
N ASN A 357 14.82 -32.67 19.85
CA ASN A 357 14.48 -33.67 20.86
C ASN A 357 14.85 -35.10 20.44
N ASN A 358 15.03 -35.34 19.14
CA ASN A 358 15.33 -36.67 18.58
C ASN A 358 16.79 -36.83 18.14
N ILE A 359 17.53 -35.73 17.96
CA ILE A 359 18.91 -35.74 17.47
C ILE A 359 19.81 -35.00 18.47
N GLU A 360 20.73 -35.73 19.11
CA GLU A 360 21.62 -35.20 20.15
C GLU A 360 22.84 -34.45 19.58
N THR A 361 23.28 -34.73 18.35
CA THR A 361 24.61 -34.33 17.87
C THR A 361 24.59 -33.61 16.52
N LEU A 362 24.46 -32.28 16.57
CA LEU A 362 24.86 -31.41 15.46
C LEU A 362 26.00 -30.52 15.94
N ASN A 363 27.05 -30.38 15.13
CA ASN A 363 28.22 -29.58 15.52
C ASN A 363 27.80 -28.12 15.71
N LEU A 364 27.66 -27.71 16.98
CA LEU A 364 27.17 -26.38 17.37
C LEU A 364 28.03 -25.24 16.83
N LYS A 365 29.33 -25.47 16.58
CA LYS A 365 30.23 -24.46 16.00
C LYS A 365 29.89 -24.21 14.53
N VAL A 366 29.71 -25.28 13.75
CA VAL A 366 29.37 -25.20 12.32
C VAL A 366 28.00 -24.53 12.14
N ALA A 367 26.99 -24.96 12.90
CA ALA A 367 25.65 -24.38 12.84
C ALA A 367 25.66 -22.86 13.09
N LYS A 368 26.44 -22.40 14.09
CA LYS A 368 26.57 -20.97 14.40
C LYS A 368 27.23 -20.17 13.27
N ILE A 369 28.25 -20.73 12.61
CA ILE A 369 28.90 -20.10 11.46
C ILE A 369 27.90 -19.99 10.30
N VAL A 370 27.19 -21.07 9.98
CA VAL A 370 26.17 -21.09 8.93
C VAL A 370 25.07 -20.06 9.21
N ILE A 371 24.53 -20.01 10.44
CA ILE A 371 23.53 -19.02 10.84
C ILE A 371 24.04 -17.60 10.61
N ASN A 372 25.27 -17.29 11.02
CA ASN A 372 25.84 -15.95 10.84
C ASN A 372 26.02 -15.58 9.37
N ILE A 373 26.48 -16.53 8.53
CA ILE A 373 26.61 -16.32 7.08
C ILE A 373 25.24 -16.06 6.46
N LEU A 374 24.23 -16.85 6.82
CA LEU A 374 22.88 -16.70 6.30
C LEU A 374 22.23 -15.38 6.74
N ILE A 375 22.43 -14.96 8.00
CA ILE A 375 21.98 -13.65 8.49
C ILE A 375 22.69 -12.54 7.74
N PHE A 376 24.01 -12.64 7.55
CA PHE A 376 24.78 -11.65 6.80
C PHE A 376 24.28 -11.54 5.36
N TYR A 377 24.08 -12.68 4.69
CA TYR A 377 23.53 -12.72 3.34
C TYR A 377 22.12 -12.12 3.27
N LEU A 378 21.26 -12.43 4.25
CA LEU A 378 19.92 -11.87 4.30
C LEU A 378 19.95 -10.34 4.47
N VAL A 379 20.75 -9.85 5.42
CA VAL A 379 20.92 -8.40 5.62
C VAL A 379 21.49 -7.74 4.36
N PHE A 380 22.54 -8.33 3.77
CA PHE A 380 23.12 -7.85 2.52
C PHE A 380 22.08 -7.82 1.39
N TRP A 381 21.26 -8.85 1.24
CA TRP A 381 20.20 -8.91 0.24
C TRP A 381 19.16 -7.80 0.45
N ILE A 382 18.76 -7.53 1.70
CA ILE A 382 17.80 -6.45 2.00
C ILE A 382 18.35 -5.11 1.50
N PHE A 383 19.60 -4.77 1.80
CA PHE A 383 20.18 -3.49 1.37
C PHE A 383 20.50 -3.45 -0.13
N SER A 384 21.01 -4.55 -0.69
CA SER A 384 21.53 -4.59 -2.06
C SER A 384 20.48 -4.89 -3.12
N SER A 385 19.38 -5.56 -2.77
CA SER A 385 18.50 -6.23 -3.74
C SER A 385 17.00 -6.09 -3.45
N SER A 386 16.58 -5.78 -2.20
CA SER A 386 15.16 -5.56 -1.92
C SER A 386 14.61 -4.40 -2.74
N VAL A 387 13.61 -4.68 -3.57
CA VAL A 387 12.89 -3.68 -4.37
C VAL A 387 12.27 -2.63 -3.44
N ASN A 388 11.68 -3.06 -2.33
CA ASN A 388 11.01 -2.19 -1.38
C ASN A 388 11.97 -1.20 -0.71
N TYR A 389 13.13 -1.69 -0.27
CA TYR A 389 14.13 -0.85 0.37
C TYR A 389 14.75 0.16 -0.61
N LYS A 390 15.09 -0.28 -1.82
CA LYS A 390 15.59 0.60 -2.89
C LYS A 390 14.57 1.66 -3.26
N ARG A 391 13.31 1.26 -3.37
CA ARG A 391 12.19 2.14 -3.75
C ARG A 391 12.02 3.27 -2.76
N VAL A 392 11.86 2.97 -1.46
CA VAL A 392 11.64 4.03 -0.45
C VAL A 392 12.83 5.01 -0.37
N TRP A 393 14.07 4.50 -0.50
CA TRP A 393 15.24 5.36 -0.57
C TRP A 393 15.28 6.21 -1.82
N SER A 394 14.95 5.64 -2.98
CA SER A 394 14.90 6.40 -4.24
C SER A 394 13.83 7.49 -4.18
N GLU A 395 12.67 7.20 -3.58
CA GLU A 395 11.57 8.15 -3.42
C GLU A 395 11.95 9.33 -2.52
N TYR A 396 12.73 9.05 -1.47
CA TYR A 396 13.25 10.08 -0.58
C TYR A 396 14.41 10.86 -1.21
N TYR A 397 15.47 10.18 -1.66
CA TYR A 397 16.73 10.79 -2.09
C TYR A 397 16.61 11.55 -3.41
N TYR A 398 15.90 11.01 -4.40
CA TYR A 398 15.68 11.70 -5.68
C TYR A 398 14.55 12.74 -5.62
N GLY A 399 13.92 12.92 -4.45
CA GLY A 399 12.93 13.96 -4.24
C GLY A 399 11.54 13.64 -4.78
N TYR A 400 11.23 12.42 -5.23
CA TYR A 400 9.88 12.05 -5.69
C TYR A 400 8.81 12.27 -4.61
N ALA A 401 9.10 11.94 -3.34
CA ALA A 401 8.17 12.20 -2.25
C ALA A 401 7.93 13.72 -2.05
N SER A 402 8.97 14.53 -2.22
CA SER A 402 8.86 15.99 -2.14
C SER A 402 8.09 16.59 -3.32
N GLN A 403 8.27 16.02 -4.52
CA GLN A 403 7.56 16.43 -5.72
C GLN A 403 6.06 16.10 -5.61
N TYR A 404 5.72 14.90 -5.14
CA TYR A 404 4.33 14.53 -4.82
C TYR A 404 3.67 15.53 -3.87
N LYS A 405 4.35 15.89 -2.77
CA LYS A 405 3.84 16.89 -1.82
C LYS A 405 3.62 18.25 -2.47
N ARG A 406 4.54 18.69 -3.34
CA ARG A 406 4.40 19.94 -4.10
C ARG A 406 3.19 19.89 -5.04
N GLU A 407 3.00 18.79 -5.77
CA GLU A 407 1.84 18.60 -6.66
C GLU A 407 0.52 18.67 -5.87
N ILE A 408 0.44 18.02 -4.71
CA ILE A 408 -0.74 18.09 -3.82
C ILE A 408 -0.97 19.52 -3.30
N GLN A 409 0.09 20.26 -2.93
CA GLN A 409 -0.01 21.64 -2.46
C GLN A 409 -0.51 22.59 -3.57
N LEU A 410 0.05 22.49 -4.77
CA LEU A 410 -0.41 23.26 -5.93
C LEU A 410 -1.86 22.96 -6.25
N ARG A 411 -2.26 21.67 -6.17
CA ARG A 411 -3.64 21.26 -6.37
C ARG A 411 -4.56 21.85 -5.30
N LYS A 412 -4.15 21.86 -4.02
CA LYS A 412 -4.88 22.54 -2.92
C LYS A 412 -5.10 24.02 -3.22
N GLU A 413 -4.05 24.72 -3.62
CA GLU A 413 -4.11 26.14 -3.94
C GLU A 413 -5.04 26.41 -5.13
N TYR A 414 -4.98 25.56 -6.17
CA TYR A 414 -5.88 25.64 -7.31
C TYR A 414 -7.35 25.45 -6.90
N ILE A 415 -7.66 24.40 -6.14
CA ILE A 415 -9.01 24.12 -5.64
C ILE A 415 -9.56 25.30 -4.83
N ASN A 416 -8.73 25.85 -3.93
CA ASN A 416 -9.12 26.99 -3.10
C ASN A 416 -9.41 28.27 -3.90
N LYS A 417 -8.88 28.40 -5.12
CA LYS A 417 -9.20 29.51 -6.03
C LYS A 417 -10.50 29.30 -6.80
N GLN A 418 -10.98 28.06 -6.93
CA GLN A 418 -12.17 27.68 -7.71
C GLN A 418 -13.43 27.52 -6.84
N LYS A 419 -13.54 28.25 -5.72
CA LYS A 419 -14.65 28.10 -4.75
C LYS A 419 -16.04 28.42 -5.30
N THR A 420 -16.14 29.07 -6.46
CA THR A 420 -17.40 29.50 -7.07
C THR A 420 -17.91 28.55 -8.17
N THR A 421 -17.19 27.46 -8.46
CA THR A 421 -17.56 26.51 -9.51
C THR A 421 -18.02 25.17 -8.95
N ASP A 422 -19.16 24.67 -9.43
CA ASP A 422 -19.72 23.38 -9.01
C ASP A 422 -18.81 22.19 -9.37
N ILE A 423 -18.05 22.31 -10.48
CA ILE A 423 -17.15 21.26 -10.97
C ILE A 423 -15.72 21.82 -11.07
N VAL A 424 -14.78 21.16 -10.40
CA VAL A 424 -13.35 21.47 -10.49
C VAL A 424 -12.62 20.34 -11.22
N LEU A 425 -12.04 20.72 -12.36
CA LEU A 425 -11.23 19.82 -13.17
C LEU A 425 -9.79 19.81 -12.67
N LEU A 426 -9.28 18.62 -12.34
CA LEU A 426 -7.95 18.42 -11.76
C LEU A 426 -7.03 17.65 -12.70
N ASP A 427 -5.82 18.14 -12.89
CA ASP A 427 -4.78 17.39 -13.59
C ASP A 427 -4.36 16.17 -12.74
N PRO A 428 -4.25 14.96 -13.31
CA PRO A 428 -3.76 13.79 -12.59
C PRO A 428 -2.38 14.01 -11.98
N LEU A 429 -2.14 13.42 -10.80
CA LEU A 429 -0.83 13.44 -10.16
C LEU A 429 0.17 12.71 -11.05
N ARG A 430 1.28 13.37 -11.33
CA ARG A 430 2.35 12.84 -12.18
C ARG A 430 3.27 11.97 -11.36
N THR A 431 3.54 12.39 -10.12
CA THR A 431 4.38 11.65 -9.20
C THR A 431 3.55 10.71 -8.35
N LYS A 432 3.80 9.40 -8.43
CA LYS A 432 3.07 8.36 -7.68
C LYS A 432 4.05 7.47 -6.89
N PRO A 433 4.54 7.93 -5.72
CA PRO A 433 5.48 7.16 -4.91
C PRO A 433 4.85 5.84 -4.46
N ALA A 434 5.37 4.71 -4.95
CA ALA A 434 4.77 3.40 -4.74
C ALA A 434 4.85 2.94 -3.27
N THR A 435 5.65 3.57 -2.40
CA THR A 435 5.65 3.24 -0.97
C THR A 435 4.43 3.76 -0.21
N PHE A 436 3.80 4.88 -0.62
CA PHE A 436 2.69 5.49 0.13
C PHE A 436 1.55 6.08 -0.70
N PHE A 437 1.64 6.10 -2.03
CA PHE A 437 0.55 6.49 -2.91
C PHE A 437 -0.46 5.34 -3.03
N VAL A 438 -1.76 5.65 -2.92
CA VAL A 438 -2.84 4.65 -3.02
C VAL A 438 -3.60 4.83 -4.33
N ILE A 439 -4.28 5.96 -4.49
CA ILE A 439 -5.11 6.26 -5.66
C ILE A 439 -5.27 7.77 -5.82
N ASP A 440 -5.56 8.22 -7.05
CA ASP A 440 -5.88 9.61 -7.38
C ASP A 440 -7.37 9.75 -7.75
N VAL A 441 -7.82 10.97 -8.03
CA VAL A 441 -9.12 11.26 -8.63
C VAL A 441 -9.33 10.47 -9.93
N ALA A 442 -10.58 10.08 -10.18
CA ALA A 442 -10.97 9.31 -11.34
C ALA A 442 -11.54 10.19 -12.45
N GLU A 443 -11.46 9.72 -13.69
CA GLU A 443 -12.03 10.43 -14.84
C GLU A 443 -13.57 10.42 -14.81
N ALA A 444 -14.21 9.36 -14.32
CA ALA A 444 -15.67 9.32 -14.25
C ALA A 444 -16.21 10.33 -13.21
N PRO A 445 -17.13 11.25 -13.56
CA PRO A 445 -17.62 12.28 -12.62
C PRO A 445 -18.24 11.68 -11.35
N ASN A 446 -18.99 10.58 -11.51
CA ASN A 446 -19.73 9.92 -10.44
C ASN A 446 -18.89 8.87 -9.69
N SER A 447 -17.57 8.86 -9.89
CA SER A 447 -16.70 7.91 -9.22
C SER A 447 -16.60 8.24 -7.73
N TRP A 448 -16.71 7.23 -6.87
CA TRP A 448 -16.62 7.41 -5.42
C TRP A 448 -15.31 8.10 -4.98
N GLN A 449 -14.21 7.87 -5.71
CA GLN A 449 -12.91 8.51 -5.47
C GLN A 449 -13.04 10.03 -5.48
N ASN A 450 -13.83 10.58 -6.41
CA ASN A 450 -13.99 12.01 -6.59
C ASN A 450 -14.81 12.64 -5.46
N TYR A 451 -15.86 11.96 -5.01
CA TYR A 451 -16.65 12.37 -3.85
C TYR A 451 -15.82 12.33 -2.56
N CYS A 452 -14.98 11.31 -2.39
CA CYS A 452 -14.12 11.21 -1.23
C CYS A 452 -12.97 12.22 -1.26
N TYR A 453 -12.47 12.52 -2.46
CA TYR A 453 -11.46 13.54 -2.65
C TYR A 453 -12.02 14.93 -2.38
N SER A 454 -13.27 15.23 -2.78
CA SER A 454 -13.83 16.56 -2.58
C SER A 454 -13.74 16.96 -1.11
N GLY A 455 -14.31 16.23 -0.17
CA GLY A 455 -14.33 16.79 1.20
C GLY A 455 -12.98 16.85 1.93
N VAL A 456 -11.92 16.16 1.48
CA VAL A 456 -10.56 16.42 2.02
C VAL A 456 -10.05 17.82 1.63
N PHE A 457 -10.49 18.32 0.49
CA PHE A 457 -9.92 19.50 -0.16
C PHE A 457 -10.92 20.65 -0.40
N SER A 458 -12.23 20.40 -0.37
CA SER A 458 -13.33 21.35 -0.56
C SER A 458 -14.68 20.77 -0.09
N GLU A 459 -15.44 21.53 0.71
CA GLU A 459 -16.76 21.08 1.20
C GLU A 459 -17.87 21.13 0.13
N ASN A 460 -17.68 21.90 -0.95
CA ASN A 460 -18.80 22.29 -1.84
C ASN A 460 -18.65 21.89 -3.32
N ASN A 461 -17.51 21.34 -3.75
CA ASN A 461 -17.24 21.17 -5.18
C ASN A 461 -17.16 19.70 -5.60
N HIS A 462 -17.75 19.35 -6.75
CA HIS A 462 -17.53 18.07 -7.41
C HIS A 462 -16.17 18.06 -8.10
N MET A 463 -15.34 17.07 -7.79
CA MET A 463 -14.01 16.93 -8.37
C MET A 463 -14.06 15.95 -9.55
N MET A 464 -13.25 16.18 -10.58
CA MET A 464 -13.09 15.20 -11.66
C MET A 464 -11.67 15.26 -12.22
N ALA A 465 -11.09 14.10 -12.52
CA ALA A 465 -9.83 14.06 -13.23
C ALA A 465 -10.03 14.53 -14.67
N LEU A 466 -9.13 15.38 -15.16
CA LEU A 466 -9.09 15.80 -16.55
C LEU A 466 -8.77 14.61 -17.46
N ASN A 467 -9.71 14.21 -18.31
CA ASN A 467 -9.45 13.22 -19.36
C ASN A 467 -8.41 13.79 -20.35
N SER A 468 -7.32 13.05 -20.57
CA SER A 468 -6.15 13.48 -21.35
C SER A 468 -6.46 14.04 -22.75
N ASN A 469 -7.51 13.57 -23.43
CA ASN A 469 -7.92 14.04 -24.76
C ASN A 469 -8.88 15.24 -24.72
N ILE A 470 -9.73 15.33 -23.69
CA ILE A 470 -10.61 16.48 -23.44
C ILE A 470 -9.79 17.69 -22.95
N ASN A 471 -8.65 17.41 -22.31
CA ASN A 471 -7.71 18.37 -21.73
C ASN A 471 -7.20 19.39 -22.76
N LEU A 472 -6.71 18.96 -23.92
CA LEU A 472 -6.22 19.92 -24.92
C LEU A 472 -7.33 20.83 -25.45
N LYS A 473 -8.53 20.29 -25.74
CA LYS A 473 -9.62 21.07 -26.32
C LYS A 473 -10.17 22.11 -25.35
N ASN A 474 -10.42 21.73 -24.10
CA ASN A 474 -10.96 22.65 -23.10
C ASN A 474 -9.91 23.65 -22.62
N GLN A 475 -8.64 23.25 -22.51
CA GLN A 475 -7.54 24.19 -22.27
C GLN A 475 -7.40 25.18 -23.44
N LEU A 476 -7.50 24.70 -24.68
CA LEU A 476 -7.53 25.55 -25.87
C LEU A 476 -8.69 26.54 -25.77
N LEU A 477 -9.90 26.08 -25.50
CA LEU A 477 -11.09 26.94 -25.41
C LEU A 477 -10.97 28.01 -24.32
N TRP A 478 -10.47 27.64 -23.13
CA TRP A 478 -10.28 28.57 -22.01
C TRP A 478 -9.21 29.61 -22.32
N THR A 479 -8.03 29.15 -22.77
CA THR A 479 -6.92 30.04 -23.14
C THR A 479 -7.35 30.94 -24.29
N VAL A 480 -8.16 30.41 -25.21
CA VAL A 480 -8.74 31.17 -26.30
C VAL A 480 -9.72 32.23 -25.81
N ASN A 481 -10.56 31.95 -24.81
CA ASN A 481 -11.56 32.90 -24.33
C ASN A 481 -10.97 34.06 -23.50
N GLU A 482 -9.80 33.88 -22.87
CA GLU A 482 -9.13 34.91 -22.06
C GLU A 482 -8.31 35.92 -22.90
N MET A 483 -7.98 35.59 -24.15
CA MET A 483 -7.21 36.47 -25.02
C MET A 483 -8.11 37.47 -25.76
N ASN A 484 -7.70 38.74 -25.78
CA ASN A 484 -8.36 39.82 -26.51
C ASN A 484 -7.68 39.99 -27.89
N TYR A 485 -8.38 39.63 -28.98
CA TYR A 485 -7.76 39.22 -30.25
C TYR A 485 -7.45 40.32 -31.27
N ASP A 486 -7.93 41.55 -31.08
CA ASP A 486 -7.84 42.56 -32.13
C ASP A 486 -6.40 43.08 -32.38
N THR A 487 -5.39 42.60 -31.64
CA THR A 487 -4.01 43.11 -31.72
C THR A 487 -2.92 42.04 -31.98
N ALA A 488 -3.26 40.76 -32.08
CA ALA A 488 -2.26 39.68 -31.94
C ALA A 488 -1.67 39.11 -33.25
N PHE A 489 -2.15 39.50 -34.42
CA PHE A 489 -1.64 38.97 -35.69
C PHE A 489 -0.60 39.90 -36.31
N ASN A 490 0.61 39.38 -36.52
CA ASN A 490 1.59 39.99 -37.41
C ASN A 490 1.14 39.86 -38.88
N ASN A 491 1.79 40.60 -39.79
CA ASN A 491 1.52 40.58 -41.24
C ASN A 491 1.54 39.17 -41.88
N SER A 492 2.09 38.16 -41.18
CA SER A 492 2.18 36.78 -41.63
C SER A 492 0.93 35.93 -41.40
N GLY A 493 -0.10 36.43 -40.71
CA GLY A 493 -1.38 35.71 -40.53
C GLY A 493 -1.36 34.56 -39.50
N PHE A 494 -0.25 34.40 -38.76
CA PHE A 494 -0.16 33.48 -37.62
C PHE A 494 0.52 34.15 -36.40
N THR A 495 0.26 33.62 -35.21
CA THR A 495 0.92 33.99 -33.95
C THR A 495 0.97 32.79 -33.02
N TYR A 496 1.78 32.84 -31.97
CA TYR A 496 1.89 31.77 -30.98
C TYR A 496 2.21 32.35 -29.61
N PHE A 497 1.95 31.57 -28.55
CA PHE A 497 2.42 31.90 -27.20
C PHE A 497 2.63 30.62 -26.37
N TYR A 498 3.42 30.74 -25.31
CA TYR A 498 3.71 29.67 -24.38
C TYR A 498 3.00 29.93 -23.05
N ASP A 499 2.04 29.07 -22.69
CA ASP A 499 1.45 29.03 -21.36
C ASP A 499 2.45 28.33 -20.42
N SER A 500 3.23 29.12 -19.68
CA SER A 500 4.26 28.61 -18.76
C SER A 500 3.69 27.84 -17.58
N ILE A 501 2.44 28.14 -17.17
CA ILE A 501 1.74 27.48 -16.06
C ILE A 501 1.36 26.06 -16.48
N ARG A 502 0.82 25.90 -17.69
CA ARG A 502 0.33 24.61 -18.21
C ARG A 502 1.35 23.86 -19.08
N ARG A 503 2.43 24.54 -19.47
CA ARG A 503 3.48 24.08 -20.41
C ARG A 503 2.92 23.72 -21.79
N ASN A 504 2.00 24.53 -22.27
CA ASN A 504 1.39 24.37 -23.59
C ASN A 504 1.97 25.43 -24.52
N LEU A 505 2.36 25.01 -25.72
CA LEU A 505 2.60 25.93 -26.82
C LEU A 505 1.33 25.99 -27.66
N VAL A 506 0.78 27.20 -27.79
CA VAL A 506 -0.46 27.45 -28.50
C VAL A 506 -0.13 28.20 -29.78
N PHE A 507 -0.56 27.65 -30.92
CA PHE A 507 -0.49 28.27 -32.23
C PHE A 507 -1.85 28.80 -32.64
N ILE A 508 -1.85 29.94 -33.32
CA ILE A 508 -3.03 30.64 -33.78
C ILE A 508 -2.79 31.02 -35.25
N ALA A 509 -3.68 30.61 -36.14
CA ALA A 509 -3.59 30.90 -37.57
C ALA A 509 -4.93 31.38 -38.13
N LYS A 510 -4.91 32.38 -39.03
CA LYS A 510 -6.12 32.77 -39.78
C LYS A 510 -6.39 31.76 -40.89
N LYS A 511 -7.63 31.26 -40.96
CA LYS A 511 -8.07 30.23 -41.92
C LYS A 511 -7.88 30.65 -43.39
N ASP A 512 -7.95 31.95 -43.66
CA ASP A 512 -7.89 32.50 -45.02
C ASP A 512 -6.46 32.57 -45.59
N THR A 513 -5.45 32.21 -44.79
CA THR A 513 -4.10 31.97 -45.32
C THR A 513 -4.07 30.61 -46.01
N ALA A 514 -4.32 30.61 -47.31
CA ALA A 514 -4.46 29.43 -48.18
C ALA A 514 -3.28 28.42 -48.17
N SER A 515 -2.18 28.72 -47.47
CA SER A 515 -1.02 27.85 -47.28
C SER A 515 -1.14 26.85 -46.12
N PHE A 516 -2.07 27.02 -45.19
CA PHE A 516 -2.10 26.24 -43.94
C PHE A 516 -2.62 24.80 -44.10
N VAL A 517 -3.49 24.55 -45.08
CA VAL A 517 -4.21 23.27 -45.24
C VAL A 517 -3.33 22.16 -45.83
N ARG A 518 -2.14 22.49 -46.37
CA ARG A 518 -1.20 21.52 -46.97
C ARG A 518 0.20 21.54 -46.37
N SER A 519 0.42 22.25 -45.27
CA SER A 519 1.74 22.39 -44.67
C SER A 519 1.94 21.55 -43.40
N GLY A 520 3.08 20.85 -43.33
CA GLY A 520 3.57 20.25 -42.09
C GLY A 520 4.36 21.28 -41.29
N PHE A 521 4.24 21.23 -39.97
CA PHE A 521 5.02 22.06 -39.06
C PHE A 521 6.04 21.20 -38.33
N TYR A 522 7.21 21.78 -38.06
CA TYR A 522 8.23 21.13 -37.26
C TYR A 522 8.57 22.04 -36.09
N ILE A 523 8.59 21.44 -34.90
CA ILE A 523 9.07 22.10 -33.69
C ILE A 523 10.43 21.49 -33.38
N TYR A 524 11.46 22.29 -33.51
CA TYR A 524 12.80 21.93 -33.09
C TYR A 524 13.00 22.41 -31.66
N VAL A 525 13.25 21.49 -30.73
CA VAL A 525 13.45 21.85 -29.31
C VAL A 525 14.89 21.58 -28.92
N HIS A 526 15.60 22.64 -28.53
CA HIS A 526 16.95 22.55 -28.00
C HIS A 526 16.90 22.52 -26.46
N PRO A 527 17.26 21.41 -25.79
CA PRO A 527 17.32 21.35 -24.34
C PRO A 527 18.48 22.20 -23.78
N PHE A 528 18.39 22.60 -22.51
CA PHE A 528 19.47 23.32 -21.82
C PHE A 528 20.71 22.44 -21.57
N LYS A 529 20.52 21.17 -21.21
CA LYS A 529 21.60 20.19 -20.98
C LYS A 529 21.15 18.79 -21.40
N ASN A 530 22.08 18.00 -21.95
CA ASN A 530 21.85 16.59 -22.29
C ASN A 530 21.42 15.72 -21.08
N SER A 531 21.77 16.11 -19.85
CA SER A 531 21.33 15.45 -18.62
C SER A 531 19.81 15.47 -18.41
N ASP A 532 19.13 16.42 -19.03
CA ASP A 532 17.71 16.70 -18.77
C ASP A 532 16.81 15.89 -19.71
N LEU A 533 17.39 15.24 -20.72
CA LEU A 533 16.68 14.36 -21.64
C LEU A 533 16.37 12.99 -20.99
N PRO A 534 15.28 12.32 -21.39
CA PRO A 534 15.05 10.91 -21.06
C PRO A 534 16.26 10.03 -21.43
N PHE A 535 16.54 9.00 -20.63
CA PHE A 535 17.71 8.13 -20.83
C PHE A 535 17.72 7.44 -22.21
N SER A 536 16.55 7.15 -22.78
CA SER A 536 16.40 6.62 -24.14
C SER A 536 16.94 7.54 -25.21
N ILE A 537 16.75 8.86 -25.05
CA ILE A 537 17.18 9.90 -26.00
C ILE A 537 18.66 10.25 -25.77
N ARG A 538 19.13 10.20 -24.52
CA ARG A 538 20.57 10.36 -24.22
C ARG A 538 21.43 9.30 -24.92
N LYS A 539 20.94 8.07 -25.03
CA LYS A 539 21.66 6.97 -25.70
C LYS A 539 21.78 7.15 -27.22
N SER A 540 20.89 7.91 -27.85
CA SER A 540 20.96 8.17 -29.29
C SER A 540 21.91 9.32 -29.66
N GLY A 541 22.54 9.99 -28.69
CA GLY A 541 23.53 11.05 -28.96
C GLY A 541 22.92 12.32 -29.57
N VAL A 542 21.62 12.52 -29.41
CA VAL A 542 20.88 13.58 -30.08
C VAL A 542 20.88 14.83 -29.19
N GLU A 543 21.57 15.90 -29.61
CA GLU A 543 21.60 17.20 -28.90
C GLU A 543 20.30 18.00 -29.05
N SER A 544 19.43 17.61 -29.97
CA SER A 544 18.23 18.35 -30.35
C SER A 544 17.06 17.46 -30.75
N LEU A 545 15.86 17.75 -30.25
CA LEU A 545 14.70 16.94 -30.58
C LEU A 545 13.88 17.55 -31.71
N ASN A 546 13.79 16.80 -32.81
CA ASN A 546 12.89 17.09 -33.92
C ASN A 546 11.53 16.48 -33.61
N PHE A 547 10.53 17.34 -33.42
CA PHE A 547 9.13 16.92 -33.41
C PHE A 547 8.58 17.19 -34.81
N GLU A 548 8.50 16.13 -35.62
CA GLU A 548 7.73 16.17 -36.87
C GLU A 548 6.25 16.13 -36.50
N TRP A 549 5.53 17.22 -36.74
CA TRP A 549 4.10 17.26 -36.47
C TRP A 549 3.34 16.89 -37.74
N HIS A 550 2.79 15.68 -37.75
CA HIS A 550 1.70 15.33 -38.65
C HIS A 550 0.41 15.71 -37.95
N GLY A 551 -0.54 16.32 -38.68
CA GLY A 551 -1.72 17.03 -38.14
C GLY A 551 -2.67 16.28 -37.19
N ASN A 552 -2.35 15.04 -36.80
CA ASN A 552 -3.11 14.18 -35.91
C ASN A 552 -2.64 14.17 -34.44
N ASP A 553 -1.44 14.70 -34.12
CA ASP A 553 -0.85 14.59 -32.77
C ASP A 553 -1.17 15.78 -31.84
N GLY A 554 -2.11 16.65 -32.22
CA GLY A 554 -2.55 17.82 -31.43
C GLY A 554 -4.07 17.99 -31.44
N CYS A 555 -4.58 18.99 -30.70
CA CYS A 555 -5.99 19.37 -30.76
C CYS A 555 -6.14 20.72 -31.45
N SER A 556 -7.11 20.81 -32.37
CA SER A 556 -7.47 22.05 -33.04
C SER A 556 -8.89 22.51 -32.72
N ILE A 557 -9.10 23.81 -32.58
CA ILE A 557 -10.43 24.44 -32.50
C ILE A 557 -10.48 25.59 -33.49
N GLU A 558 -11.60 25.71 -34.19
CA GLU A 558 -11.90 26.87 -35.01
C GLU A 558 -12.87 27.79 -34.26
N LYS A 559 -12.55 29.09 -34.18
CA LYS A 559 -13.44 30.11 -33.62
C LYS A 559 -13.25 31.42 -34.38
N ASN A 560 -14.34 31.99 -34.90
CA ASN A 560 -14.35 33.26 -35.65
C ASN A 560 -13.38 33.30 -36.86
N GLY A 561 -13.26 32.19 -37.61
CA GLY A 561 -12.34 32.11 -38.75
C GLY A 561 -10.86 32.00 -38.38
N ILE A 562 -10.55 31.86 -37.09
CA ILE A 562 -9.21 31.61 -36.57
C ILE A 562 -9.13 30.15 -36.12
N LEU A 563 -8.07 29.48 -36.57
CA LEU A 563 -7.76 28.11 -36.23
C LEU A 563 -6.67 28.09 -35.15
N TYR A 564 -7.00 27.48 -34.03
CA TYR A 564 -6.14 27.36 -32.86
C TYR A 564 -5.64 25.93 -32.76
N TYR A 565 -4.35 25.76 -32.49
CA TYR A 565 -3.72 24.46 -32.27
C TYR A 565 -2.92 24.49 -30.97
N ILE A 566 -3.04 23.47 -30.12
CA ILE A 566 -2.12 23.30 -28.98
C ILE A 566 -1.24 22.08 -29.18
N VAL A 567 0.04 22.29 -28.89
CA VAL A 567 1.03 21.23 -28.72
C VAL A 567 1.52 21.27 -27.28
N LYS A 568 1.50 20.10 -26.64
CA LYS A 568 1.99 19.95 -25.28
C LYS A 568 3.52 19.86 -25.31
N MET A 569 4.19 20.75 -24.60
CA MET A 569 5.65 20.81 -24.64
C MET A 569 6.28 19.73 -23.75
N PRO A 570 7.46 19.23 -24.13
CA PRO A 570 8.18 18.26 -23.33
C PRO A 570 8.64 18.83 -21.97
N LEU A 571 8.93 17.94 -21.02
CA LEU A 571 9.07 18.26 -19.59
C LEU A 571 10.42 18.85 -19.14
N TYR A 572 11.43 18.90 -20.02
CA TYR A 572 12.78 19.38 -19.69
C TYR A 572 12.96 20.87 -20.03
N PRO A 573 13.94 21.56 -19.41
CA PRO A 573 14.19 22.97 -19.67
C PRO A 573 14.61 23.16 -21.13
N ILE A 574 13.92 24.06 -21.83
CA ILE A 574 14.11 24.34 -23.26
C ILE A 574 14.88 25.65 -23.40
N GLN A 575 16.00 25.60 -24.11
CA GLN A 575 16.84 26.76 -24.38
C GLN A 575 16.34 27.55 -25.61
N LYS A 576 16.01 26.82 -26.69
CA LYS A 576 15.54 27.41 -27.95
C LYS A 576 14.46 26.54 -28.57
N ILE A 577 13.55 27.20 -29.27
CA ILE A 577 12.55 26.56 -30.11
C ILE A 577 12.66 27.16 -31.51
N PHE A 578 12.76 26.31 -32.52
CA PHE A 578 12.70 26.74 -33.93
C PHE A 578 11.43 26.20 -34.56
N PHE A 579 10.87 27.03 -35.45
CA PHE A 579 9.69 26.68 -36.23
C PHE A 579 10.05 26.67 -37.70
N GLY A 580 9.67 25.59 -38.37
CA GLY A 580 9.71 25.51 -39.82
C GLY A 580 8.32 25.19 -40.36
N GLN A 581 7.93 25.85 -41.43
CA GLN A 581 6.78 25.47 -42.24
C GLN A 581 7.30 24.85 -43.53
N TYR A 582 6.77 23.68 -43.90
CA TYR A 582 6.94 23.16 -45.26
C TYR A 582 5.63 23.28 -46.01
N TYR A 583 5.66 23.85 -47.20
CA TYR A 583 4.49 23.86 -48.09
C TYR A 583 4.84 23.14 -49.39
N MET A 584 3.83 22.49 -49.96
CA MET A 584 3.98 21.75 -51.20
C MET A 584 3.47 22.61 -52.36
N GLU A 585 4.38 23.05 -53.22
CA GLU A 585 4.08 23.82 -54.42
C GLU A 585 4.51 23.00 -55.64
N ASN A 586 3.58 22.72 -56.56
CA ASN A 586 3.83 21.93 -57.76
C ASN A 586 4.47 20.54 -57.52
N GLY A 587 4.15 19.90 -56.39
CA GLY A 587 4.67 18.57 -56.04
C GLY A 587 6.09 18.57 -55.43
N ALA A 588 6.69 19.73 -55.22
CA ALA A 588 7.95 19.90 -54.48
C ALA A 588 7.68 20.47 -53.08
N TRP A 589 8.44 19.99 -52.09
CA TRP A 589 8.41 20.52 -50.72
C TRP A 589 9.36 21.71 -50.60
N HIS A 590 8.85 22.86 -50.16
CA HIS A 590 9.64 24.06 -49.87
C HIS A 590 9.61 24.32 -48.36
N SER A 591 10.76 24.58 -47.73
CA SER A 591 10.85 25.04 -46.34
C SER A 591 10.94 26.55 -46.24
N LEU A 592 10.13 27.12 -45.35
CA LEU A 592 10.32 28.45 -44.79
C LEU A 592 10.75 28.29 -43.33
N TRP A 593 11.93 28.82 -43.02
CA TRP A 593 12.44 28.90 -41.66
C TRP A 593 12.20 30.31 -41.15
N ASP A 594 11.56 30.42 -39.99
CA ASP A 594 11.48 31.67 -39.26
C ASP A 594 12.15 31.46 -37.90
N GLU A 595 13.36 32.02 -37.74
CA GLU A 595 14.06 31.97 -36.45
C GLU A 595 13.44 32.98 -35.50
N GLN A 596 12.74 32.52 -34.46
CA GLN A 596 12.51 33.33 -33.26
C GLN A 596 11.87 32.51 -32.12
N LEU A 597 12.68 32.11 -31.13
CA LEU A 597 12.29 32.02 -29.71
C LEU A 597 13.52 31.75 -28.82
N PHE A 598 13.93 32.75 -28.05
CA PHE A 598 14.86 32.59 -26.92
C PHE A 598 14.06 32.60 -25.63
N PHE A 599 14.09 31.51 -24.86
CA PHE A 599 13.69 31.56 -23.46
C PHE A 599 14.87 32.08 -22.65
N LYS A 600 14.87 33.38 -22.35
CA LYS A 600 15.72 33.92 -21.28
C LYS A 600 14.89 33.85 -20.01
N GLU A 601 15.37 33.05 -19.06
CA GLU A 601 14.75 32.59 -17.79
C GLU A 601 13.44 33.24 -17.34
#